data_AF-A0A562K878-F1
#
_entry.id   AF-A0A562K878-F1
#
_cell.length_a   1.000
_cell.length_b   1.000
_cell.length_c   1.000
_cell.angle_alpha   90.00
_cell.angle_beta   90.00
_cell.angle_gamma   90.00
#
_symmetry.space_group_name_H-M   'P 1'
#
loop_
_entity.id
_entity.type
_entity.pdbx_description
1 polymer ?
#
loop_
_entity_poly.entity_id
_entity_poly.type
_entity_poly.pdbx_seq_one_letter_code
_entity_poly.pdbx_strand_id
1 'polypeptide(L)'
;MSKKNANFAADLVAGIDPGAQAPAARRPGIGASVLAGRESRLAELATGSVVSRTHELVDPARCRMWAGHNREYALLNEERCADLIESIKAQGKQEMPAIVRRVKDDPAFDFEVICGARRHWTISWLRAHNYPDFRFLVDIRSLTDEEAFRLADLENRARDDLTDLERARDYLRALDAYYEGRQKVMAERINVTESWLSRYLDLARLPAELMAAFALPQDLRIKHVTAIKPLLKPEDRRQRVFAEAGRLAQVQSDRAAPMPVPDIIRALALAADPPKRSGSPKKSGKPETIVSEGGKPLLKVEAVDRKGLKLTLLPHAGGTRAEAEAALKALLDQHWS
;
A
#
# COMPACT_ATOMS: atom_id res chain seq x y z
N MET A 1 13.77 -32.16 -70.60
CA MET A 1 14.33 -31.85 -69.26
C MET A 1 13.45 -32.57 -68.24
N SER A 2 13.91 -33.40 -67.30
CA SER A 2 15.24 -33.73 -66.80
C SER A 2 15.24 -35.23 -66.46
N LYS A 3 16.11 -35.99 -67.15
CA LYS A 3 16.36 -37.42 -66.95
C LYS A 3 17.70 -37.60 -66.23
N LYS A 4 17.99 -36.73 -65.24
CA LYS A 4 19.33 -36.59 -64.62
C LYS A 4 19.41 -36.72 -63.10
N ASN A 5 18.33 -37.11 -62.40
CA ASN A 5 18.36 -37.25 -60.93
C ASN A 5 18.09 -38.68 -60.41
N ALA A 6 18.08 -39.70 -61.27
CA ALA A 6 17.87 -41.09 -60.83
C ALA A 6 19.17 -41.86 -60.52
N ASN A 7 20.34 -41.36 -60.94
CA ASN A 7 21.61 -42.10 -60.83
C ASN A 7 22.57 -41.61 -59.73
N PHE A 8 22.19 -40.63 -58.90
CA PHE A 8 23.04 -40.21 -57.78
C PHE A 8 22.78 -41.00 -56.49
N ALA A 9 21.60 -41.63 -56.37
CA ALA A 9 21.24 -42.44 -55.20
C ALA A 9 21.76 -43.89 -55.26
N ALA A 10 22.23 -44.35 -56.43
CA ALA A 10 22.70 -45.71 -56.62
C ALA A 10 24.19 -45.91 -56.28
N ASP A 11 25.02 -44.85 -56.35
CA ASP A 11 26.47 -44.93 -56.06
C ASP A 11 26.83 -44.67 -54.60
N LEU A 12 25.89 -44.27 -53.74
CA LEU A 12 26.17 -44.04 -52.31
C LEU A 12 26.02 -45.32 -51.45
N VAL A 13 25.53 -46.41 -52.02
CA VAL A 13 25.24 -47.68 -51.31
C VAL A 13 26.32 -48.75 -51.55
N ALA A 14 27.31 -48.49 -52.42
CA ALA A 14 28.36 -49.46 -52.77
C ALA A 14 29.68 -49.32 -51.98
N GLY A 15 29.67 -48.69 -50.80
CA GLY A 15 30.88 -48.34 -50.06
C GLY A 15 30.91 -48.71 -48.57
N ILE A 16 30.15 -49.71 -48.13
CA ILE A 16 30.21 -50.20 -46.73
C ILE A 16 30.78 -51.62 -46.73
N ASP A 17 32.08 -51.69 -46.49
CA ASP A 17 32.82 -52.90 -46.15
C ASP A 17 32.50 -53.30 -44.69
N PRO A 18 31.91 -54.47 -44.40
CA PRO A 18 31.62 -54.89 -43.03
C PRO A 18 32.88 -55.53 -42.42
N GLY A 19 33.88 -54.71 -42.08
CA GLY A 19 35.22 -55.23 -41.80
C GLY A 19 36.11 -54.40 -40.88
N ALA A 20 35.59 -53.76 -39.83
CA ALA A 20 36.43 -53.28 -38.73
C ALA A 20 35.63 -53.14 -37.42
N GLN A 21 35.81 -54.11 -36.52
CA GLN A 21 35.40 -53.96 -35.11
C GLN A 21 36.32 -52.93 -34.45
N ALA A 22 35.82 -51.70 -34.24
CA ALA A 22 36.38 -50.80 -33.23
C ALA A 22 36.09 -51.38 -31.83
N PRO A 23 37.04 -51.35 -30.88
CA PRO A 23 36.80 -51.88 -29.55
C PRO A 23 35.65 -51.10 -28.90
N ALA A 24 34.65 -51.83 -28.40
CA ALA A 24 33.53 -51.26 -27.69
C ALA A 24 34.02 -50.39 -26.53
N ALA A 25 33.84 -49.07 -26.63
CA ALA A 25 34.06 -48.17 -25.51
C ALA A 25 33.14 -48.63 -24.37
N ARG A 26 33.76 -49.07 -23.27
CA ARG A 26 33.05 -49.48 -22.05
C ARG A 26 32.11 -48.34 -21.65
N ARG A 27 30.80 -48.60 -21.68
CA ARG A 27 29.81 -47.68 -21.10
C ARG A 27 30.24 -47.41 -19.66
N PRO A 28 30.50 -46.15 -19.25
CA PRO A 28 30.83 -45.87 -17.87
C PRO A 28 29.70 -46.42 -17.00
N GLY A 29 30.06 -47.21 -15.99
CA GLY A 29 29.08 -47.73 -15.03
C GLY A 29 28.31 -46.56 -14.41
N ILE A 30 27.11 -46.83 -13.90
CA ILE A 30 26.22 -45.80 -13.31
C ILE A 30 26.96 -44.90 -12.29
N GLY A 31 27.98 -45.43 -11.59
CA GLY A 31 28.85 -44.64 -10.71
C GLY A 31 29.71 -43.57 -11.41
N ALA A 32 30.20 -43.83 -12.61
CA ALA A 32 31.03 -42.88 -13.36
C ALA A 32 30.22 -41.76 -14.01
N SER A 33 28.95 -41.98 -14.38
CA SER A 33 28.06 -40.88 -14.84
C SER A 33 27.61 -40.00 -13.68
N VAL A 34 27.40 -40.57 -12.49
CA VAL A 34 27.08 -39.82 -11.26
C VAL A 34 28.27 -39.00 -10.77
N LEU A 35 29.50 -39.53 -10.88
CA LEU A 35 30.72 -38.80 -10.54
C LEU A 35 31.01 -37.67 -11.54
N ALA A 36 30.90 -37.92 -12.84
CA ALA A 36 31.03 -36.88 -13.86
C ALA A 36 29.98 -35.76 -13.69
N GLY A 37 28.72 -36.12 -13.39
CA GLY A 37 27.68 -35.13 -13.09
C GLY A 37 27.94 -34.32 -11.80
N ARG A 38 28.62 -34.91 -10.80
CA ARG A 38 29.05 -34.21 -9.59
C ARG A 38 30.22 -33.27 -9.85
N GLU A 39 31.20 -33.69 -10.66
CA GLU A 39 32.34 -32.87 -11.07
C GLU A 39 31.88 -31.65 -11.88
N SER A 40 30.96 -31.83 -12.84
CA SER A 40 30.36 -30.71 -13.58
C SER A 40 29.60 -29.75 -12.67
N ARG A 41 28.82 -30.27 -11.71
CA ARG A 41 28.08 -29.43 -10.76
C ARG A 41 29.00 -28.68 -9.79
N LEU A 42 30.11 -29.29 -9.38
CA LEU A 42 31.14 -28.64 -8.56
C LEU A 42 31.88 -27.54 -9.34
N ALA A 43 32.16 -27.78 -10.63
CA ALA A 43 32.72 -26.75 -11.51
C ALA A 43 31.74 -25.59 -11.70
N GLU A 44 30.45 -25.87 -11.89
CA GLU A 44 29.39 -24.84 -11.99
C GLU A 44 29.14 -24.09 -10.67
N LEU A 45 29.31 -24.75 -9.53
CA LEU A 45 29.31 -24.11 -8.21
C LEU A 45 30.54 -23.20 -8.04
N ALA A 46 31.71 -23.62 -8.53
CA ALA A 46 32.95 -22.86 -8.44
C ALA A 46 33.01 -21.65 -9.39
N THR A 47 32.40 -21.74 -10.58
CA THR A 47 32.24 -20.61 -11.51
C THR A 47 31.13 -19.65 -11.09
N GLY A 48 30.33 -20.01 -10.07
CA GLY A 48 29.17 -19.24 -9.62
C GLY A 48 27.96 -19.34 -10.55
N SER A 49 27.99 -20.20 -11.58
CA SER A 49 26.86 -20.41 -12.48
C SER A 49 25.72 -21.22 -11.86
N VAL A 50 25.98 -21.93 -10.75
CA VAL A 50 24.97 -22.65 -9.97
C VAL A 50 25.06 -22.24 -8.51
N VAL A 51 23.97 -21.65 -7.99
CA VAL A 51 23.79 -21.40 -6.56
C VAL A 51 23.03 -22.59 -5.96
N SER A 52 23.69 -23.37 -5.09
CA SER A 52 22.99 -24.39 -4.31
C SER A 52 22.13 -23.72 -3.24
N ARG A 53 20.80 -23.84 -3.38
CA ARG A 53 19.85 -23.49 -2.31
C ARG A 53 19.51 -24.77 -1.57
N THR A 54 19.81 -24.80 -0.27
CA THR A 54 19.52 -25.97 0.56
C THR A 54 18.09 -25.86 1.04
N HIS A 55 17.24 -26.79 0.59
CA HIS A 55 15.88 -26.92 1.10
C HIS A 55 15.83 -28.02 2.16
N GLU A 56 15.20 -27.74 3.30
CA GLU A 56 15.00 -28.71 4.39
C GLU A 56 13.52 -28.81 4.72
N LEU A 57 13.06 -30.02 5.08
CA LEU A 57 11.76 -30.26 5.68
C LEU A 57 11.93 -30.27 7.19
N VAL A 58 11.38 -29.27 7.87
CA VAL A 58 11.58 -29.06 9.30
C VAL A 58 10.26 -29.15 10.07
N ASP A 59 10.36 -29.28 11.38
CA ASP A 59 9.20 -29.13 12.25
C ASP A 59 8.87 -27.63 12.40
N PRO A 60 7.67 -27.14 12.03
CA PRO A 60 7.29 -25.74 12.20
C PRO A 60 7.40 -25.26 13.65
N ALA A 61 7.24 -26.12 14.66
CA ALA A 61 7.39 -25.73 16.06
C ALA A 61 8.83 -25.33 16.42
N ARG A 62 9.82 -25.73 15.62
CA ARG A 62 11.22 -25.30 15.74
C ARG A 62 11.54 -24.04 14.93
N CYS A 63 10.53 -23.41 14.34
CA CYS A 63 10.64 -22.15 13.63
C CYS A 63 9.90 -21.05 14.39
N ARG A 64 10.60 -19.97 14.75
CA ARG A 64 9.95 -18.75 15.26
C ARG A 64 9.77 -17.75 14.13
N MET A 65 8.80 -16.84 14.23
CA MET A 65 8.77 -15.69 13.32
C MET A 65 9.94 -14.76 13.66
N TRP A 66 10.68 -14.29 12.66
CA TRP A 66 11.68 -13.24 12.88
C TRP A 66 10.97 -11.97 13.35
N ALA A 67 11.45 -11.33 14.42
CA ALA A 67 10.80 -10.13 14.97
C ALA A 67 10.58 -9.03 13.91
N GLY A 68 11.47 -8.94 12.92
CA GLY A 68 11.44 -8.05 11.77
C GLY A 68 10.48 -8.43 10.63
N HIS A 69 9.64 -9.46 10.78
CA HIS A 69 8.71 -9.84 9.72
C HIS A 69 7.61 -8.79 9.51
N ASN A 70 7.05 -8.71 8.31
CA ASN A 70 6.20 -7.59 7.87
C ASN A 70 4.69 -7.89 7.88
N ARG A 71 4.23 -8.90 8.63
CA ARG A 71 2.81 -9.31 8.69
C ARG A 71 2.34 -9.42 10.13
N GLU A 72 1.13 -8.98 10.44
CA GLU A 72 0.58 -9.17 11.78
C GLU A 72 0.12 -10.63 11.96
N TYR A 73 0.99 -11.47 12.56
CA TYR A 73 0.74 -12.91 12.68
C TYR A 73 -0.57 -13.25 13.41
N ALA A 74 -0.94 -12.45 14.41
CA ALA A 74 -2.17 -12.60 15.19
C ALA A 74 -3.46 -12.42 14.36
N LEU A 75 -3.38 -11.77 13.20
CA LEU A 75 -4.53 -11.62 12.32
C LEU A 75 -4.74 -12.82 11.39
N LEU A 76 -3.80 -13.79 11.34
CA LEU A 76 -3.93 -14.99 10.53
C LEU A 76 -4.95 -15.95 11.14
N ASN A 77 -5.86 -16.43 10.30
CA ASN A 77 -6.91 -17.37 10.65
C ASN A 77 -7.22 -18.28 9.46
N GLU A 78 -8.14 -19.23 9.64
CA GLU A 78 -8.53 -20.19 8.61
C GLU A 78 -9.03 -19.47 7.34
N GLU A 79 -9.85 -18.43 7.48
CA GLU A 79 -10.39 -17.66 6.36
C GLU A 79 -9.29 -16.98 5.52
N ARG A 80 -8.35 -16.28 6.17
CA ARG A 80 -7.23 -15.60 5.49
C ARG A 80 -6.20 -16.55 4.88
N CYS A 81 -6.23 -17.82 5.27
CA CYS A 81 -5.30 -18.85 4.80
C CYS A 81 -6.01 -19.98 4.05
N ALA A 82 -7.30 -19.85 3.73
CA ALA A 82 -8.13 -20.92 3.16
C ALA A 82 -7.61 -21.40 1.80
N ASP A 83 -7.23 -20.47 0.93
CA ASP A 83 -6.56 -20.74 -0.36
C ASP A 83 -5.31 -21.60 -0.18
N LEU A 84 -4.49 -21.28 0.83
CA LEU A 84 -3.23 -21.98 1.08
C LEU A 84 -3.46 -23.34 1.75
N ILE A 85 -4.44 -23.43 2.66
CA ILE A 85 -4.89 -24.68 3.29
C ILE A 85 -5.33 -25.67 2.21
N GLU A 86 -6.25 -25.26 1.35
CA GLU A 86 -6.80 -26.14 0.31
C GLU A 86 -5.74 -26.53 -0.72
N SER A 87 -4.87 -25.60 -1.11
CA SER A 87 -3.75 -25.88 -2.01
C SER A 87 -2.78 -26.92 -1.44
N ILE A 88 -2.37 -26.77 -0.18
CA ILE A 88 -1.43 -27.69 0.49
C ILE A 88 -2.08 -29.07 0.70
N LYS A 89 -3.37 -29.12 1.06
CA LYS A 89 -4.12 -30.38 1.18
C LYS A 89 -4.23 -31.10 -0.17
N ALA A 90 -4.55 -30.38 -1.24
CA ALA A 90 -4.67 -30.95 -2.58
C ALA A 90 -3.34 -31.50 -3.12
N GLN A 91 -2.23 -30.81 -2.84
CA GLN A 91 -0.89 -31.23 -3.25
C GLN A 91 -0.29 -32.31 -2.31
N GLY A 92 -0.85 -32.46 -1.11
CA GLY A 92 -0.31 -33.34 -0.06
C GLY A 92 1.02 -32.87 0.54
N LYS A 93 1.55 -31.71 0.10
CA LYS A 93 2.79 -31.12 0.59
C LYS A 93 2.85 -29.63 0.28
N GLN A 94 3.76 -28.93 0.96
CA GLN A 94 4.13 -27.56 0.63
C GLN A 94 5.10 -27.55 -0.56
N GLU A 95 4.67 -27.08 -1.73
CA GLU A 95 5.54 -26.99 -2.92
C GLU A 95 6.57 -25.86 -2.84
N MET A 96 6.16 -24.70 -2.32
CA MET A 96 6.99 -23.49 -2.29
C MET A 96 7.64 -23.31 -0.92
N PRO A 97 8.98 -23.28 -0.79
CA PRO A 97 9.65 -23.11 0.48
C PRO A 97 9.37 -21.73 1.11
N ALA A 98 9.36 -21.68 2.45
CA ALA A 98 9.50 -20.45 3.21
C ALA A 98 10.98 -20.07 3.32
N ILE A 99 11.31 -18.78 3.42
CA ILE A 99 12.71 -18.36 3.59
C ILE A 99 13.00 -18.21 5.07
N VAL A 100 14.04 -18.89 5.53
CA VAL A 100 14.45 -18.88 6.93
C VAL A 100 15.95 -18.59 7.06
N ARG A 101 16.36 -18.20 8.26
CA ARG A 101 17.79 -18.22 8.65
C ARG A 101 17.96 -19.00 9.95
N ARG A 102 19.14 -19.58 10.15
CA ARG A 102 19.45 -20.38 11.36
C ARG A 102 19.58 -19.48 12.58
N VAL A 103 18.99 -19.91 13.69
CA VAL A 103 19.15 -19.31 15.02
C VAL A 103 20.26 -20.08 15.75
N LYS A 104 21.19 -19.36 16.38
CA LYS A 104 22.32 -19.97 17.11
C LYS A 104 22.17 -19.93 18.63
N ASP A 105 21.40 -18.97 19.13
CA ASP A 105 21.40 -18.59 20.55
C ASP A 105 20.12 -19.01 21.30
N ASP A 106 19.31 -19.90 20.71
CA ASP A 106 18.04 -20.32 21.28
C ASP A 106 17.83 -21.83 21.07
N PRO A 107 17.90 -22.66 22.13
CA PRO A 107 17.73 -24.11 21.99
C PRO A 107 16.30 -24.52 21.60
N ALA A 108 15.30 -23.65 21.80
CA ALA A 108 13.92 -23.94 21.43
C ALA A 108 13.68 -23.83 19.91
N PHE A 109 14.43 -22.97 19.22
CA PHE A 109 14.21 -22.66 17.81
C PHE A 109 15.47 -22.86 16.97
N ASP A 110 15.37 -23.68 15.93
CA ASP A 110 16.46 -23.87 14.96
C ASP A 110 16.52 -22.74 13.93
N PHE A 111 15.35 -22.15 13.64
CA PHE A 111 15.18 -21.22 12.53
C PHE A 111 14.30 -20.05 12.92
N GLU A 112 14.54 -18.92 12.27
CA GLU A 112 13.58 -17.84 12.21
C GLU A 112 13.09 -17.59 10.79
N VAL A 113 11.77 -17.45 10.68
CA VAL A 113 11.06 -17.30 9.42
C VAL A 113 11.11 -15.84 8.98
N ILE A 114 11.78 -15.60 7.85
CA ILE A 114 11.91 -14.28 7.22
C ILE A 114 10.72 -14.03 6.29
N CYS A 115 10.47 -14.98 5.36
CA CYS A 115 9.35 -14.92 4.43
C CYS A 115 8.51 -16.20 4.55
N GLY A 116 7.19 -16.07 4.43
CA GLY A 116 6.27 -17.22 4.48
C GLY A 116 5.47 -17.37 5.77
N ALA A 117 5.14 -16.26 6.45
CA ALA A 117 4.29 -16.27 7.65
C ALA A 117 2.98 -17.04 7.46
N ARG A 118 2.28 -16.83 6.32
CA ARG A 118 1.06 -17.59 5.98
C ARG A 118 1.33 -19.10 5.86
N ARG A 119 2.44 -19.49 5.22
CA ARG A 119 2.84 -20.92 5.10
C ARG A 119 3.15 -21.54 6.45
N HIS A 120 3.91 -20.84 7.29
CA HIS A 120 4.21 -21.28 8.64
C HIS A 120 2.93 -21.49 9.46
N TRP A 121 2.02 -20.52 9.40
CA TRP A 121 0.71 -20.60 10.05
C TRP A 121 -0.12 -21.77 9.52
N THR A 122 -0.26 -21.91 8.20
CA THR A 122 -1.04 -22.98 7.59
C THR A 122 -0.52 -24.37 7.93
N ILE A 123 0.80 -24.60 7.87
CA ILE A 123 1.38 -25.91 8.21
C ILE A 123 1.19 -26.21 9.71
N SER A 124 1.37 -25.20 10.58
CA SER A 124 1.11 -25.35 12.02
C SER A 124 -0.36 -25.68 12.29
N TRP A 125 -1.27 -24.99 11.60
CA TRP A 125 -2.71 -25.22 11.71
C TRP A 125 -3.09 -26.62 11.22
N LEU A 126 -2.61 -27.05 10.05
CA LEU A 126 -2.87 -28.39 9.50
C LEU A 126 -2.44 -29.49 10.47
N ARG A 127 -1.24 -29.38 11.05
CA ARG A 127 -0.75 -30.35 12.04
C ARG A 127 -1.63 -30.41 13.29
N ALA A 128 -2.17 -29.27 13.72
CA ALA A 128 -3.12 -29.22 14.83
C ALA A 128 -4.53 -29.74 14.45
N HIS A 129 -4.86 -29.87 13.16
CA HIS A 129 -6.19 -30.24 12.64
C HIS A 129 -6.15 -31.57 11.86
N ASN A 130 -5.56 -32.61 12.46
CA ASN A 130 -5.53 -34.00 11.93
C ASN A 130 -4.58 -34.27 10.76
N TYR A 131 -3.63 -33.38 10.48
CA TYR A 131 -2.59 -33.61 9.46
C TYR A 131 -1.16 -33.54 10.05
N PRO A 132 -0.80 -34.41 11.02
CA PRO A 132 0.44 -34.28 11.81
C PRO A 132 1.73 -34.44 10.99
N ASP A 133 1.66 -35.15 9.86
CA ASP A 133 2.79 -35.50 9.01
C ASP A 133 3.27 -34.37 8.10
N PHE A 134 2.49 -33.28 7.96
CA PHE A 134 2.93 -32.14 7.19
C PHE A 134 4.18 -31.51 7.81
N ARG A 135 5.22 -31.37 6.99
CA ARG A 135 6.48 -30.73 7.35
C ARG A 135 6.56 -29.34 6.73
N PHE A 136 7.28 -28.44 7.39
CA PHE A 136 7.49 -27.09 6.89
C PHE A 136 8.70 -27.07 5.96
N LEU A 137 8.47 -26.78 4.68
CA LEU A 137 9.53 -26.71 3.69
C LEU A 137 10.21 -25.34 3.76
N VAL A 138 11.52 -25.32 3.98
CA VAL A 138 12.29 -24.09 4.17
C VAL A 138 13.50 -23.99 3.24
N ASP A 139 13.80 -22.79 2.77
CA ASP A 139 15.02 -22.38 2.07
C ASP A 139 15.89 -21.58 3.05
N ILE A 140 17.04 -22.15 3.40
CA ILE A 140 17.91 -21.63 4.46
C ILE A 140 18.90 -20.65 3.84
N ARG A 141 18.88 -19.41 4.32
CA ARG A 141 19.77 -18.34 3.87
C ARG A 141 20.50 -17.70 5.04
N SER A 142 21.72 -17.25 4.78
CA SER A 142 22.45 -16.38 5.71
C SER A 142 22.14 -14.94 5.34
N LEU A 143 21.40 -14.24 6.21
CA LEU A 143 20.90 -12.89 5.96
C LEU A 143 21.08 -12.04 7.22
N THR A 144 21.61 -10.83 7.04
CA THR A 144 21.50 -9.77 8.04
C THR A 144 20.06 -9.30 8.21
N ASP A 145 19.76 -8.56 9.27
CA ASP A 145 18.41 -8.01 9.50
C ASP A 145 17.96 -7.04 8.39
N GLU A 146 18.87 -6.21 7.87
CA GLU A 146 18.57 -5.32 6.73
C GLU A 146 18.25 -6.14 5.46
N GLU A 147 19.07 -7.16 5.15
CA GLU A 147 18.83 -8.02 3.99
C GLU A 147 17.54 -8.82 4.10
N ALA A 148 17.23 -9.33 5.31
CA ALA A 148 15.99 -10.02 5.61
C ALA A 148 14.78 -9.10 5.38
N PHE A 149 14.84 -7.85 5.84
CA PHE A 149 13.80 -6.85 5.58
C PHE A 149 13.62 -6.61 4.07
N ARG A 150 14.71 -6.33 3.33
CA ARG A 150 14.63 -6.07 1.89
C ARG A 150 14.07 -7.26 1.11
N LEU A 151 14.42 -8.47 1.51
CA LEU A 151 13.92 -9.69 0.90
C LEU A 151 12.42 -9.90 1.19
N ALA A 152 11.99 -9.66 2.43
CA ALA A 152 10.58 -9.75 2.82
C ALA A 152 9.73 -8.70 2.12
N ASP A 153 10.21 -7.47 2.00
CA ASP A 153 9.56 -6.39 1.27
C ASP A 153 9.44 -6.74 -0.22
N LEU A 154 10.52 -7.18 -0.87
CA LEU A 154 10.50 -7.57 -2.29
C LEU A 154 9.46 -8.67 -2.59
N GLU A 155 9.30 -9.63 -1.69
CA GLU A 155 8.37 -10.76 -1.86
C GLU A 155 6.89 -10.37 -1.61
N ASN A 156 6.65 -9.38 -0.76
CA ASN A 156 5.29 -9.01 -0.31
C ASN A 156 4.77 -7.69 -0.93
N ARG A 157 5.63 -6.82 -1.49
CA ARG A 157 5.24 -5.49 -1.95
C ARG A 157 4.09 -5.52 -2.96
N ALA A 158 4.10 -6.49 -3.88
CA ALA A 158 3.10 -6.63 -4.93
C ALA A 158 1.89 -7.50 -4.54
N ARG A 159 1.85 -8.02 -3.31
CA ARG A 159 0.74 -8.87 -2.85
C ARG A 159 -0.38 -8.03 -2.25
N ASP A 160 -1.61 -8.35 -2.65
CA ASP A 160 -2.82 -7.72 -2.12
C ASP A 160 -3.20 -8.20 -0.72
N ASP A 161 -2.61 -9.30 -0.26
CA ASP A 161 -2.88 -9.90 1.06
C ASP A 161 -2.12 -9.22 2.21
N LEU A 162 -1.28 -8.22 1.92
CA LEU A 162 -0.62 -7.37 2.91
C LEU A 162 -1.23 -5.96 2.87
N THR A 163 -1.75 -5.52 4.00
CA THR A 163 -2.42 -4.22 4.09
C THR A 163 -1.42 -3.07 3.95
N ASP A 164 -1.89 -1.92 3.47
CA ASP A 164 -1.05 -0.73 3.35
C ASP A 164 -0.51 -0.27 4.72
N LEU A 165 -1.28 -0.47 5.79
CA LEU A 165 -0.89 -0.12 7.15
C LEU A 165 0.19 -1.06 7.71
N GLU A 166 0.09 -2.38 7.52
CA GLU A 166 1.17 -3.31 7.88
C GLU A 166 2.47 -2.96 7.16
N ARG A 167 2.39 -2.69 5.85
CA ARG A 167 3.55 -2.27 5.03
C ARG A 167 4.14 -0.94 5.52
N ALA A 168 3.28 0.02 5.86
CA ALA A 168 3.71 1.32 6.37
C ALA A 168 4.46 1.19 7.71
N ARG A 169 3.95 0.38 8.64
CA ARG A 169 4.58 0.13 9.95
C ARG A 169 5.92 -0.58 9.80
N ASP A 170 5.98 -1.58 8.91
CA ASP A 170 7.23 -2.28 8.58
C ASP A 170 8.29 -1.30 8.05
N TYR A 171 7.91 -0.40 7.14
CA TYR A 171 8.83 0.61 6.63
C TYR A 171 9.30 1.60 7.69
N LEU A 172 8.42 2.07 8.56
CA LEU A 172 8.81 2.98 9.64
C LEU A 172 9.82 2.31 10.58
N ARG A 173 9.56 1.05 10.97
CA ARG A 173 10.50 0.28 11.80
C ARG A 173 11.85 0.09 11.10
N ALA A 174 11.84 -0.31 9.83
CA ALA A 174 13.09 -0.54 9.09
C ALA A 174 13.89 0.75 8.88
N LEU A 175 13.19 1.88 8.66
CA LEU A 175 13.79 3.21 8.56
C LEU A 175 14.60 3.55 9.82
N ASP A 176 14.02 3.30 10.98
CA ASP A 176 14.64 3.60 12.26
C ASP A 176 15.74 2.58 12.61
N ALA A 177 15.51 1.29 12.34
CA ALA A 177 16.42 0.21 12.72
C ALA A 177 17.67 0.09 11.84
N TYR A 178 17.54 0.29 10.52
CA TYR A 178 18.61 -0.04 9.55
C TYR A 178 19.12 1.16 8.75
N TYR A 179 18.37 2.26 8.74
CA TYR A 179 18.67 3.42 7.89
C TYR A 179 18.90 4.72 8.67
N GLU A 180 18.83 4.69 10.01
CA GLU A 180 19.07 5.85 10.88
C GLU A 180 18.17 7.05 10.51
N GLY A 181 16.92 6.79 10.11
CA GLY A 181 16.00 7.84 9.68
C GLY A 181 16.24 8.38 8.25
N ARG A 182 17.25 7.89 7.53
CA ARG A 182 17.62 8.37 6.18
C ARG A 182 16.69 7.81 5.11
N GLN A 183 15.54 8.46 4.92
CA GLN A 183 14.48 8.04 4.00
C GLN A 183 14.96 7.84 2.55
N LYS A 184 15.79 8.76 2.03
CA LYS A 184 16.35 8.65 0.68
C LYS A 184 17.17 7.38 0.48
N VAL A 185 18.03 7.04 1.44
CA VAL A 185 18.88 5.84 1.39
C VAL A 185 18.02 4.58 1.39
N MET A 186 17.01 4.53 2.25
CA MET A 186 16.06 3.41 2.30
C MET A 186 15.32 3.25 0.96
N ALA A 187 14.82 4.34 0.39
CA ALA A 187 14.07 4.31 -0.87
C ALA A 187 14.93 3.76 -2.03
N GLU A 188 16.19 4.18 -2.12
CA GLU A 188 17.16 3.65 -3.08
C GLU A 188 17.42 2.15 -2.86
N ARG A 189 17.61 1.73 -1.61
CA ARG A 189 17.90 0.33 -1.23
C ARG A 189 16.77 -0.64 -1.53
N ILE A 190 15.52 -0.20 -1.45
CA ILE A 190 14.34 -1.01 -1.77
C ILE A 190 13.80 -0.77 -3.18
N ASN A 191 14.49 0.06 -3.98
CA ASN A 191 14.16 0.39 -5.36
C ASN A 191 12.76 1.03 -5.54
N VAL A 192 12.47 2.08 -4.75
CA VAL A 192 11.26 2.90 -4.87
C VAL A 192 11.60 4.38 -4.85
N THR A 193 10.64 5.23 -5.22
CA THR A 193 10.83 6.68 -5.11
C THR A 193 10.70 7.13 -3.65
N GLU A 194 11.46 8.16 -3.28
CA GLU A 194 11.38 8.76 -1.95
C GLU A 194 9.97 9.30 -1.64
N SER A 195 9.29 9.85 -2.64
CA SER A 195 7.90 10.34 -2.53
C SER A 195 6.88 9.21 -2.31
N TRP A 196 7.16 8.02 -2.84
CA TRP A 196 6.34 6.84 -2.60
C TRP A 196 6.50 6.36 -1.16
N LEU A 197 7.74 6.24 -0.69
CA LEU A 197 8.03 5.84 0.69
C LEU A 197 7.48 6.85 1.69
N SER A 198 7.59 8.15 1.40
CA SER A 198 7.07 9.23 2.25
C SER A 198 5.59 9.05 2.61
N ARG A 199 4.76 8.63 1.64
CA ARG A 199 3.32 8.44 1.86
C ARG A 199 3.01 7.25 2.78
N TYR A 200 3.82 6.19 2.73
CA TYR A 200 3.72 5.07 3.68
C TYR A 200 4.16 5.50 5.07
N LEU A 201 5.28 6.23 5.18
CA LEU A 201 5.74 6.74 6.47
C LEU A 201 4.72 7.70 7.11
N ASP A 202 4.06 8.53 6.29
CA ASP A 202 2.95 9.37 6.75
C ASP A 202 1.76 8.55 7.29
N LEU A 203 1.43 7.42 6.66
CA LEU A 203 0.39 6.50 7.15
C LEU A 203 0.78 5.86 8.48
N ALA A 204 2.04 5.41 8.61
CA ALA A 204 2.55 4.79 9.83
C ALA A 204 2.59 5.75 11.02
N ARG A 205 2.79 7.05 10.74
CA ARG A 205 2.90 8.13 11.73
C ARG A 205 1.57 8.79 12.06
N LEU A 206 0.44 8.24 11.59
CA LEU A 206 -0.86 8.77 11.99
C LEU A 206 -1.02 8.70 13.52
N PRO A 207 -1.41 9.81 14.18
CA PRO A 207 -1.57 9.85 15.64
C PRO A 207 -2.58 8.83 16.15
N ALA A 208 -2.32 8.25 17.32
CA ALA A 208 -3.20 7.23 17.92
C ALA A 208 -4.62 7.76 18.16
N GLU A 209 -4.74 9.04 18.52
CA GLU A 209 -5.99 9.75 18.74
C GLU A 209 -6.84 9.81 17.47
N LEU A 210 -6.20 9.97 16.31
CA LEU A 210 -6.89 9.89 15.02
C LEU A 210 -7.24 8.44 14.68
N MET A 211 -6.31 7.51 14.91
CA MET A 211 -6.49 6.09 14.60
C MET A 211 -7.67 5.47 15.37
N ALA A 212 -7.99 5.98 16.55
CA ALA A 212 -9.15 5.58 17.34
C ALA A 212 -10.49 5.73 16.59
N ALA A 213 -10.58 6.63 15.60
CA ALA A 213 -11.79 6.77 14.78
C ALA A 213 -12.07 5.55 13.89
N PHE A 214 -11.06 4.70 13.62
CA PHE A 214 -11.14 3.57 12.70
C PHE A 214 -11.24 2.26 13.48
N ALA A 215 -12.42 1.62 13.49
CA ALA A 215 -12.62 0.31 14.12
C ALA A 215 -11.73 -0.78 13.50
N LEU A 216 -11.52 -0.72 12.18
CA LEU A 216 -10.60 -1.58 11.43
C LEU A 216 -9.52 -0.70 10.77
N PRO A 217 -8.44 -0.37 11.48
CA PRO A 217 -7.32 0.41 10.93
C PRO A 217 -6.75 -0.13 9.63
N GLN A 218 -6.84 -1.45 9.42
CA GLN A 218 -6.34 -2.14 8.23
C GLN A 218 -7.05 -1.75 6.92
N ASP A 219 -8.23 -1.12 7.02
CA ASP A 219 -8.95 -0.58 5.85
C ASP A 219 -8.34 0.74 5.34
N LEU A 220 -7.41 1.34 6.11
CA LEU A 220 -6.67 2.51 5.65
C LEU A 220 -5.71 2.12 4.53
N ARG A 221 -5.78 2.90 3.44
CA ARG A 221 -4.98 2.77 2.23
C ARG A 221 -4.16 4.04 2.04
N ILE A 222 -3.08 3.95 1.27
CA ILE A 222 -2.19 5.08 0.99
C ILE A 222 -2.90 6.28 0.37
N LYS A 223 -3.94 6.02 -0.43
CA LYS A 223 -4.77 7.08 -1.04
C LYS A 223 -5.50 7.96 0.00
N HIS A 224 -5.70 7.50 1.22
CA HIS A 224 -6.40 8.24 2.28
C HIS A 224 -5.49 9.27 2.96
N VAL A 225 -4.17 9.03 2.97
CA VAL A 225 -3.17 9.88 3.65
C VAL A 225 -3.20 11.32 3.12
N THR A 226 -3.38 11.49 1.82
CA THR A 226 -3.43 12.82 1.17
C THR A 226 -4.62 13.66 1.65
N ALA A 227 -5.73 13.02 2.02
CA ALA A 227 -6.90 13.69 2.59
C ALA A 227 -6.74 13.95 4.09
N ILE A 228 -6.09 13.05 4.83
CA ILE A 228 -5.93 13.12 6.29
C ILE A 228 -4.86 14.12 6.70
N LYS A 229 -3.67 14.07 6.09
CA LYS A 229 -2.50 14.84 6.50
C LYS A 229 -2.73 16.36 6.57
N PRO A 230 -3.44 17.01 5.62
CA PRO A 230 -3.76 18.43 5.71
C PRO A 230 -4.64 18.81 6.91
N LEU A 231 -5.47 17.89 7.41
CA LEU A 231 -6.38 18.13 8.53
C LEU A 231 -5.62 18.28 9.87
N LEU A 232 -4.40 17.76 9.94
CA LEU A 232 -3.57 17.75 11.16
C LEU A 232 -2.61 18.93 11.29
N LYS A 233 -2.50 19.80 10.27
CA LYS A 233 -1.45 20.84 10.20
C LYS A 233 -1.73 22.04 11.12
N PRO A 234 -2.85 22.79 10.97
CA PRO A 234 -3.18 23.81 11.94
C PRO A 234 -3.53 23.18 13.29
N GLU A 235 -2.96 23.70 14.37
CA GLU A 235 -3.19 23.18 15.74
C GLU A 235 -4.69 23.17 16.08
N ASP A 236 -5.39 24.24 15.71
CA ASP A 236 -6.83 24.38 15.95
C ASP A 236 -7.66 23.34 15.19
N ARG A 237 -7.28 23.02 13.94
CA ARG A 237 -7.91 21.94 13.16
C ARG A 237 -7.61 20.59 13.79
N ARG A 238 -6.35 20.35 14.16
CA ARG A 238 -5.92 19.09 14.77
C ARG A 238 -6.73 18.76 16.03
N GLN A 239 -6.93 19.74 16.91
CA GLN A 239 -7.73 19.56 18.12
C GLN A 239 -9.19 19.18 17.81
N ARG A 240 -9.83 19.86 16.84
CA ARG A 240 -11.19 19.53 16.41
C ARG A 240 -11.29 18.13 15.79
N VAL A 241 -10.30 17.78 14.97
CA VAL A 241 -10.19 16.45 14.33
C VAL A 241 -10.05 15.35 15.39
N PHE A 242 -9.21 15.55 16.41
CA PHE A 242 -9.05 14.57 17.49
C PHE A 242 -10.30 14.44 18.37
N ALA A 243 -10.98 15.56 18.67
CA ALA A 243 -12.26 15.51 19.38
C ALA A 243 -13.32 14.72 18.60
N GLU A 244 -13.40 14.95 17.28
CA GLU A 244 -14.30 14.18 16.42
C GLU A 244 -13.88 12.72 16.29
N ALA A 245 -12.58 12.42 16.22
CA ALA A 245 -12.08 11.05 16.20
C ALA A 245 -12.47 10.27 17.46
N GLY A 246 -12.39 10.90 18.64
CA GLY A 246 -12.86 10.32 19.90
C GLY A 246 -14.37 10.08 19.90
N ARG A 247 -15.17 11.02 19.37
CA ARG A 247 -16.62 10.85 19.21
C ARG A 247 -16.96 9.69 18.26
N LEU A 248 -16.26 9.59 17.13
CA LEU A 248 -16.43 8.52 16.16
C LEU A 248 -16.04 7.16 16.75
N ALA A 249 -14.99 7.09 17.56
CA ALA A 249 -14.59 5.88 18.26
C ALA A 249 -15.72 5.32 19.15
N GLN A 250 -16.43 6.20 19.87
CA GLN A 250 -17.61 5.81 20.68
C GLN A 250 -18.75 5.31 19.79
N VAL A 251 -19.10 6.06 18.73
CA VAL A 251 -20.17 5.67 17.79
C VAL A 251 -19.86 4.34 17.09
N GLN A 252 -18.59 4.09 16.75
CA GLN A 252 -18.16 2.84 16.12
C GLN A 252 -18.27 1.65 17.10
N SER A 253 -18.05 1.88 18.39
CA SER A 253 -18.15 0.83 19.42
C SER A 253 -19.58 0.34 19.61
N ASP A 254 -20.56 1.22 19.46
CA ASP A 254 -22.00 0.88 19.58
C ASP A 254 -22.62 0.33 18.28
N ARG A 255 -21.87 0.35 17.17
CA ARG A 255 -22.34 -0.08 15.86
C ARG A 255 -22.08 -1.57 15.61
N ALA A 256 -23.07 -2.24 15.00
CA ALA A 256 -22.92 -3.61 14.54
C ALA A 256 -21.96 -3.76 13.35
N ALA A 257 -21.82 -2.71 12.52
CA ALA A 257 -20.95 -2.72 11.34
C ALA A 257 -20.03 -1.47 11.34
N PRO A 258 -18.72 -1.64 11.04
CA PRO A 258 -17.79 -0.53 10.91
C PRO A 258 -18.24 0.48 9.86
N MET A 259 -18.06 1.76 10.15
CA MET A 259 -18.27 2.84 9.20
C MET A 259 -17.22 2.74 8.07
N PRO A 260 -17.61 2.96 6.80
CA PRO A 260 -16.66 3.03 5.71
C PRO A 260 -15.62 4.14 5.93
N VAL A 261 -14.35 3.84 5.62
CA VAL A 261 -13.24 4.78 5.75
C VAL A 261 -13.49 6.15 5.07
N PRO A 262 -14.09 6.24 3.87
CA PRO A 262 -14.39 7.53 3.25
C PRO A 262 -15.35 8.41 4.06
N ASP A 263 -16.30 7.80 4.77
CA ASP A 263 -17.28 8.53 5.59
C ASP A 263 -16.65 9.04 6.88
N ILE A 264 -15.76 8.25 7.50
CA ILE A 264 -14.94 8.67 8.64
C ILE A 264 -14.09 9.89 8.23
N ILE A 265 -13.38 9.80 7.10
CA ILE A 265 -12.54 10.91 6.60
C ILE A 265 -13.40 12.15 6.31
N ARG A 266 -14.60 12.00 5.74
CA ARG A 266 -15.53 13.11 5.51
C ARG A 266 -15.96 13.78 6.82
N ALA A 267 -16.29 12.98 7.84
CA ALA A 267 -16.65 13.51 9.16
C ALA A 267 -15.49 14.29 9.81
N LEU A 268 -14.27 13.73 9.76
CA LEU A 268 -13.06 14.40 10.25
C LEU A 268 -12.78 15.71 9.49
N ALA A 269 -12.98 15.74 8.17
CA ALA A 269 -12.82 16.94 7.35
C ALA A 269 -13.86 18.01 7.69
N LEU A 270 -15.12 17.62 7.93
CA LEU A 270 -16.18 18.54 8.38
C LEU A 270 -15.91 19.11 9.77
N ALA A 271 -15.30 18.33 10.67
CA ALA A 271 -14.88 18.82 11.98
C ALA A 271 -13.67 19.77 11.89
N ALA A 272 -12.73 19.49 10.98
CA ALA A 272 -11.58 20.35 10.74
C ALA A 272 -12.02 21.74 10.24
N ASP A 273 -12.93 21.77 9.26
CA ASP A 273 -13.47 22.98 8.65
C ASP A 273 -15.00 22.98 8.74
N PRO A 274 -15.58 23.31 9.92
CA PRO A 274 -17.02 23.37 10.05
C PRO A 274 -17.55 24.43 9.08
N PRO A 275 -18.66 24.16 8.36
CA PRO A 275 -19.27 25.16 7.52
C PRO A 275 -19.47 26.41 8.36
N LYS A 276 -18.99 27.56 7.87
CA LYS A 276 -19.22 28.85 8.52
C LYS A 276 -20.71 28.87 8.83
N ARG A 277 -21.09 28.90 10.11
CA ARG A 277 -22.46 29.26 10.50
C ARG A 277 -22.75 30.47 9.66
N SER A 278 -23.76 30.42 8.80
CA SER A 278 -24.25 31.62 8.16
C SER A 278 -24.59 32.52 9.34
N GLY A 279 -23.69 33.45 9.65
CA GLY A 279 -24.03 34.53 10.55
C GLY A 279 -25.28 35.08 9.93
N SER A 280 -26.38 35.08 10.69
CA SER A 280 -27.64 35.73 10.32
C SER A 280 -27.26 36.95 9.51
N PRO A 281 -27.72 37.07 8.23
CA PRO A 281 -27.18 38.04 7.30
C PRO A 281 -27.03 39.35 8.06
N LYS A 282 -25.78 39.85 8.16
CA LYS A 282 -25.54 41.15 8.81
C LYS A 282 -26.62 42.04 8.25
N LYS A 283 -27.42 42.62 9.14
CA LYS A 283 -28.57 43.47 8.85
C LYS A 283 -28.06 44.69 8.06
N SER A 284 -27.59 44.52 6.83
CA SER A 284 -27.55 45.58 5.84
C SER A 284 -29.02 45.96 5.73
N GLY A 285 -29.30 47.23 6.02
CA GLY A 285 -30.66 47.77 5.94
C GLY A 285 -31.33 47.24 4.67
N LYS A 286 -32.62 46.92 4.77
CA LYS A 286 -33.40 46.50 3.60
C LYS A 286 -33.04 47.43 2.44
N PRO A 287 -32.61 46.91 1.28
CA PRO A 287 -32.22 47.77 0.19
C PRO A 287 -33.41 48.66 -0.17
N GLU A 288 -33.22 49.96 -0.06
CA GLU A 288 -34.25 50.95 -0.30
C GLU A 288 -34.13 51.41 -1.76
N THR A 289 -35.22 51.28 -2.51
CA THR A 289 -35.30 51.73 -3.89
C THR A 289 -35.96 53.10 -3.90
N ILE A 290 -35.22 54.13 -4.29
CA ILE A 290 -35.79 55.46 -4.51
C ILE A 290 -36.46 55.46 -5.89
N VAL A 291 -37.74 55.81 -5.89
CA VAL A 291 -38.58 55.89 -7.08
C VAL A 291 -38.87 57.36 -7.42
N SER A 292 -39.15 57.66 -8.69
CA SER A 292 -39.63 58.98 -9.11
C SER A 292 -41.07 59.21 -8.66
N GLU A 293 -41.57 60.46 -8.80
CA GLU A 293 -42.99 60.78 -8.55
C GLU A 293 -43.95 59.92 -9.38
N GLY A 294 -43.52 59.44 -10.55
CA GLY A 294 -44.24 58.49 -11.40
C GLY A 294 -44.06 57.01 -11.03
N GLY A 295 -43.49 56.69 -9.87
CA GLY A 295 -43.29 55.33 -9.36
C GLY A 295 -42.19 54.52 -10.06
N LYS A 296 -41.34 55.15 -10.89
CA LYS A 296 -40.28 54.45 -11.64
C LYS A 296 -38.99 54.37 -10.81
N PRO A 297 -38.29 53.23 -10.78
CA PRO A 297 -37.04 53.11 -10.02
C PRO A 297 -35.94 54.02 -10.58
N LEU A 298 -35.27 54.78 -9.71
CA LEU A 298 -34.15 55.67 -10.09
C LEU A 298 -32.81 55.11 -9.59
N LEU A 299 -32.75 54.78 -8.30
CA LEU A 299 -31.54 54.28 -7.67
C LEU A 299 -31.88 53.34 -6.52
N LYS A 300 -30.97 52.41 -6.23
CA LYS A 300 -31.10 51.44 -5.15
C LYS A 300 -29.96 51.63 -4.16
N VAL A 301 -30.29 51.90 -2.91
CA VAL A 301 -29.33 52.00 -1.81
C VAL A 301 -29.14 50.59 -1.24
N GLU A 302 -27.97 50.01 -1.45
CA GLU A 302 -27.68 48.62 -1.07
C GLU A 302 -27.14 48.52 0.35
N ALA A 303 -26.31 49.49 0.75
CA ALA A 303 -25.74 49.55 2.08
C ALA A 303 -25.26 50.98 2.41
N VAL A 304 -25.53 51.41 3.64
CA VAL A 304 -24.93 52.59 4.25
C VAL A 304 -24.13 52.10 5.46
N ASP A 305 -22.83 52.38 5.49
CA ASP A 305 -22.01 52.13 6.67
C ASP A 305 -21.16 53.36 7.04
N ARG A 306 -20.41 53.28 8.15
CA ARG A 306 -19.55 54.39 8.63
C ARG A 306 -18.39 54.75 7.68
N LYS A 307 -18.10 53.92 6.67
CA LYS A 307 -16.97 54.06 5.74
C LYS A 307 -17.41 54.39 4.31
N GLY A 308 -18.68 54.20 3.96
CA GLY A 308 -19.17 54.56 2.64
C GLY A 308 -20.63 54.21 2.37
N LEU A 309 -21.15 54.82 1.30
CA LEU A 309 -22.48 54.60 0.75
C LEU A 309 -22.36 53.77 -0.54
N LYS A 310 -23.00 52.60 -0.59
CA LYS A 310 -23.08 51.77 -1.80
C LYS A 310 -24.46 51.90 -2.44
N LEU A 311 -24.48 52.51 -3.62
CA LEU A 311 -25.70 52.70 -4.42
C LEU A 311 -25.52 52.13 -5.83
N THR A 312 -26.64 51.73 -6.44
CA THR A 312 -26.72 51.33 -7.84
C THR A 312 -27.67 52.27 -8.57
N LEU A 313 -27.17 52.95 -9.62
CA LEU A 313 -27.99 53.75 -10.52
C LEU A 313 -28.69 52.83 -11.53
N LEU A 314 -29.96 53.10 -11.81
CA LEU A 314 -30.79 52.30 -12.73
C LEU A 314 -31.13 53.10 -14.00
N PRO A 315 -30.17 53.33 -14.92
CA PRO A 315 -30.35 54.22 -16.08
C PRO A 315 -31.41 53.74 -17.08
N HIS A 316 -31.82 52.47 -17.02
CA HIS A 316 -32.80 51.87 -17.93
C HIS A 316 -34.12 51.50 -17.24
N ALA A 317 -34.33 51.91 -16.00
CA ALA A 317 -35.56 51.64 -15.25
C ALA A 317 -36.71 52.64 -15.55
N GLY A 318 -36.49 53.56 -16.49
CA GLY A 318 -37.54 54.38 -17.10
C GLY A 318 -37.75 55.78 -16.50
N GLY A 319 -36.99 56.14 -15.45
CA GLY A 319 -36.93 57.52 -14.94
C GLY A 319 -35.98 58.40 -15.76
N THR A 320 -36.14 59.71 -15.67
CA THR A 320 -35.31 60.68 -16.38
C THR A 320 -33.99 60.94 -15.65
N ARG A 321 -32.98 61.40 -16.39
CA ARG A 321 -31.68 61.76 -15.83
C ARG A 321 -31.79 62.85 -14.74
N ALA A 322 -32.66 63.84 -14.94
CA ALA A 322 -32.87 64.93 -13.98
C ALA A 322 -33.44 64.43 -12.65
N GLU A 323 -34.38 63.48 -12.67
CA GLU A 323 -34.94 62.86 -11.47
C GLU A 323 -33.88 62.04 -10.72
N ALA A 324 -33.03 61.31 -11.43
CA ALA A 324 -31.92 60.55 -10.82
C ALA A 324 -30.85 61.47 -10.20
N GLU A 325 -30.53 62.59 -10.84
CA GLU A 325 -29.60 63.60 -10.30
C GLU A 325 -30.16 64.26 -9.02
N ALA A 326 -31.46 64.58 -9.00
CA ALA A 326 -32.12 65.11 -7.79
C ALA A 326 -32.13 64.10 -6.64
N ALA A 327 -32.44 62.82 -6.92
CA ALA A 327 -32.42 61.75 -5.92
C ALA A 327 -31.02 61.49 -5.36
N LEU A 328 -29.99 61.53 -6.21
CA LEU A 328 -28.59 61.39 -5.78
C LEU A 328 -28.15 62.59 -4.93
N LYS A 329 -28.55 63.81 -5.29
CA LYS A 329 -28.26 65.00 -4.50
C LYS A 329 -28.86 64.94 -3.10
N ALA A 330 -30.12 64.52 -2.98
CA ALA A 330 -30.77 64.33 -1.67
C ALA A 330 -30.04 63.29 -0.79
N LEU A 331 -29.56 62.19 -1.40
CA LEU A 331 -28.74 61.19 -0.69
C LEU A 331 -27.38 61.74 -0.25
N LEU A 332 -26.74 62.56 -1.09
CA LEU A 332 -25.49 63.23 -0.73
C LEU A 332 -25.74 64.21 0.42
N ASP A 333 -26.76 65.06 0.36
CA ASP A 333 -27.09 66.00 1.44
C ASP A 333 -27.39 65.27 2.77
N GLN A 334 -27.94 64.06 2.72
CA GLN A 334 -28.27 63.25 3.91
C GLN A 334 -27.06 62.52 4.52
N HIS A 335 -26.09 62.10 3.71
CA HIS A 335 -25.00 61.22 4.14
C HIS A 335 -23.60 61.84 4.02
N TRP A 336 -23.49 63.03 3.45
CA TRP A 336 -22.24 63.75 3.20
C TRP A 336 -22.22 65.04 4.04
N SER A 337 -21.91 64.90 5.33
CA SER A 337 -21.76 65.99 6.29
C SER A 337 -20.31 66.11 6.76
#